data_AF-A0A1J5MYW0-F1
#
_entry.id   AF-A0A1J5MYW0-F1
#
_cell.length_a   1.000
_cell.length_b   1.000
_cell.length_c   1.000
_cell.angle_alpha   90.00
_cell.angle_beta   90.00
_cell.angle_gamma   90.00
#
_symmetry.space_group_name_H-M   'P 1'
#
loop_
_entity.id
_entity.type
_entity.pdbx_description
1 polymer ?
#
loop_
_entity_poly.entity_id
_entity_poly.type
_entity_poly.pdbx_seq_one_letter_code
_entity_poly.pdbx_strand_id
1 'polypeptide(L)'
;MKQNRTALILIACAALLAVGAFLILNRGGEEPSAVRSEVVPPETEPARAPDWVGKGQEAKPDYSPSTAEPETVTPPPAAEPEKTEEPKTIEVSEDKVVTFTFVESLADFLLHRFQPRGPNGKPDSLATAVSLNRYYGRELDGFAVSGDDINGSRKAVYDYAFNPAMLKTLYDIYVPAFMVHLVDTAANTEREYMVGDDKETRTLSTDEIKVMLRLNARRIERTAEVFHAFADDPAIVEMAGRYRRAAKAVERANGQLQTAIAEGKATSEASDRLKQAILFRERSRAETVTHLRKVCQACPESELFYLSQWAYRRTLGQPEEKLKAFGTAADLMDDLAARFRAKADELK
;
A
#
# COMPACT_ATOMS: atom_id res chain seq x y z
N MET A 1 -41.16 13.24 -30.17
CA MET A 1 -40.36 11.99 -30.21
C MET A 1 -38.95 12.07 -29.62
N LYS A 2 -38.28 13.25 -29.54
CA LYS A 2 -36.93 13.36 -28.94
C LYS A 2 -36.90 13.33 -27.39
N GLN A 3 -37.96 13.78 -26.71
CA GLN A 3 -38.01 13.78 -25.23
C GLN A 3 -38.12 12.37 -24.61
N ASN A 4 -38.77 11.42 -25.28
CA ASN A 4 -38.90 10.04 -24.75
C ASN A 4 -37.59 9.25 -24.84
N ARG A 5 -36.67 9.62 -25.75
CA ARG A 5 -35.34 8.98 -25.85
C ARG A 5 -34.39 9.43 -24.73
N THR A 6 -34.47 10.69 -24.32
CA THR A 6 -33.65 11.20 -23.21
C THR A 6 -34.10 10.65 -21.86
N ALA A 7 -35.41 10.46 -21.66
CA ALA A 7 -35.95 9.80 -20.47
C ALA A 7 -35.56 8.32 -20.38
N LEU A 8 -35.60 7.58 -21.49
CA LEU A 8 -35.16 6.17 -21.53
C LEU A 8 -33.65 6.00 -21.28
N ILE A 9 -32.81 6.90 -21.77
CA ILE A 9 -31.36 6.87 -21.50
C ILE A 9 -31.07 7.20 -20.04
N LEU A 10 -31.78 8.17 -19.44
CA LEU A 10 -31.60 8.51 -18.03
C LEU A 10 -32.12 7.40 -17.09
N ILE A 11 -33.20 6.71 -17.45
CA ILE A 11 -33.71 5.55 -16.72
C ILE A 11 -32.73 4.36 -16.83
N ALA A 12 -32.16 4.12 -18.02
CA ALA A 12 -31.14 3.09 -18.21
C ALA A 12 -29.84 3.39 -17.43
N CYS A 13 -29.39 4.65 -17.40
CA CYS A 13 -28.24 5.06 -16.59
C CYS A 13 -28.52 4.98 -15.08
N ALA A 14 -29.73 5.33 -14.63
CA ALA A 14 -30.13 5.19 -13.23
C ALA A 14 -30.24 3.72 -12.81
N ALA A 15 -30.74 2.84 -13.67
CA ALA A 15 -30.79 1.40 -13.44
C ALA A 15 -29.38 0.78 -13.40
N LEU A 16 -28.47 1.17 -14.29
CA LEU A 16 -27.07 0.72 -14.28
C LEU A 16 -26.31 1.20 -13.03
N LEU A 17 -26.57 2.42 -12.57
CA LEU A 17 -25.99 2.94 -11.32
C LEU A 17 -26.58 2.25 -10.08
N ALA A 18 -27.86 1.88 -10.10
CA ALA A 18 -28.50 1.11 -9.03
C ALA A 18 -27.99 -0.33 -8.96
N VAL A 19 -27.79 -1.00 -10.10
CA VAL A 19 -27.19 -2.34 -10.19
C VAL A 19 -25.71 -2.30 -9.79
N GLY A 20 -24.97 -1.27 -10.20
CA GLY A 20 -23.58 -1.06 -9.78
C GLY A 20 -23.45 -0.80 -8.27
N ALA A 21 -24.34 0.00 -7.69
CA ALA A 21 -24.38 0.22 -6.24
C ALA A 21 -24.79 -1.04 -5.46
N PHE A 22 -25.75 -1.83 -5.98
CA PHE A 22 -26.16 -3.10 -5.39
C PHE A 22 -25.03 -4.15 -5.43
N LEU A 23 -24.30 -4.30 -6.54
CA LEU A 23 -23.19 -5.26 -6.64
C LEU A 23 -21.96 -4.86 -5.80
N ILE A 24 -21.76 -3.56 -5.54
CA ILE A 24 -20.67 -3.06 -4.67
C ILE A 24 -21.02 -3.20 -3.18
N LEU A 25 -22.30 -3.06 -2.82
CA LEU A 25 -22.78 -3.17 -1.44
C LEU A 25 -23.15 -4.60 -1.02
N ASN A 26 -23.48 -5.48 -1.98
CA ASN A 26 -23.94 -6.85 -1.72
C ASN A 26 -22.87 -7.93 -1.96
N ARG A 27 -21.59 -7.57 -2.04
CA ARG A 27 -20.45 -8.51 -1.94
C ARG A 27 -20.17 -8.96 -0.49
N GLY A 28 -21.21 -9.01 0.34
CA GLY A 28 -21.22 -9.77 1.58
C GLY A 28 -21.85 -11.12 1.30
N GLY A 29 -21.04 -12.18 1.19
CA GLY A 29 -21.50 -13.56 1.13
C GLY A 29 -21.58 -14.18 -0.27
N GLU A 30 -20.47 -14.23 -1.00
CA GLU A 30 -20.23 -15.37 -1.90
C GLU A 30 -19.29 -16.32 -1.16
N GLU A 31 -19.82 -17.46 -0.74
CA GLU A 31 -19.00 -18.59 -0.31
C GLU A 31 -18.00 -18.92 -1.41
N PRO A 32 -16.70 -19.10 -1.11
CA PRO A 32 -15.79 -19.61 -2.11
C PRO A 32 -16.25 -21.02 -2.46
N SER A 33 -16.67 -21.20 -3.72
CA SER A 33 -16.78 -22.51 -4.35
C SER A 33 -15.53 -23.30 -3.99
N ALA A 34 -15.71 -24.36 -3.21
CA ALA A 34 -14.65 -25.26 -2.81
C ALA A 34 -14.11 -25.94 -4.07
N VAL A 35 -13.06 -25.35 -4.66
CA VAL A 35 -12.12 -26.11 -5.48
C VAL A 35 -11.31 -26.93 -4.50
N ARG A 36 -11.89 -28.07 -4.07
CA ARG A 36 -11.12 -29.19 -3.53
C ARG A 36 -10.23 -29.67 -4.67
N SER A 37 -9.01 -29.17 -4.72
CA SER A 37 -7.93 -29.96 -5.28
C SER A 37 -7.74 -31.13 -4.33
N GLU A 38 -8.12 -32.34 -4.77
CA GLU A 38 -7.67 -33.56 -4.14
C GLU A 38 -6.15 -33.51 -4.05
N VAL A 39 -5.64 -33.46 -2.81
CA VAL A 39 -4.24 -33.70 -2.53
C VAL A 39 -4.00 -35.16 -2.90
N VAL A 40 -3.42 -35.41 -4.07
CA VAL A 40 -2.85 -36.70 -4.40
C VAL A 40 -1.70 -36.92 -3.41
N PRO A 41 -1.77 -37.93 -2.53
CA PRO A 41 -0.66 -38.26 -1.65
C PRO A 41 0.57 -38.59 -2.51
N PRO A 42 1.78 -38.17 -2.13
CA PRO A 42 2.97 -38.56 -2.87
C PRO A 42 3.06 -40.09 -2.91
N GLU A 43 3.34 -40.64 -4.10
CA GLU A 43 3.60 -42.06 -4.27
C GLU A 43 4.76 -42.45 -3.35
N THR A 44 4.52 -43.43 -2.47
CA THR A 44 5.54 -44.07 -1.66
C THR A 44 6.44 -44.91 -2.56
N GLU A 45 7.42 -44.29 -3.19
CA GLU A 45 8.65 -44.98 -3.57
C GLU A 45 9.68 -44.82 -2.43
N PRO A 46 10.28 -45.91 -1.94
CA PRO A 46 11.37 -45.79 -0.99
C PRO A 46 12.54 -45.09 -1.68
N ALA A 47 12.99 -43.97 -1.10
CA ALA A 47 14.12 -43.19 -1.59
C ALA A 47 15.34 -44.11 -1.81
N ARG A 48 15.72 -44.29 -3.07
CA ARG A 48 16.93 -45.04 -3.45
C ARG A 48 18.10 -44.06 -3.44
N ALA A 49 19.10 -44.35 -2.61
CA ALA A 49 20.32 -43.57 -2.56
C ALA A 49 20.99 -43.53 -3.96
N PRO A 50 21.59 -42.40 -4.38
CA PRO A 50 22.32 -42.31 -5.63
C PRO A 50 23.52 -43.28 -5.68
N ASP A 51 23.81 -43.85 -6.85
CA ASP A 51 24.81 -44.92 -7.08
C ASP A 51 26.27 -44.59 -6.72
N TRP A 52 26.59 -43.37 -6.30
CA TRP A 52 27.93 -43.00 -5.86
C TRP A 52 28.20 -43.31 -4.37
N VAL A 53 27.16 -43.66 -3.60
CA VAL A 53 27.27 -43.99 -2.16
C VAL A 53 27.89 -45.39 -1.91
N GLY A 54 28.05 -46.21 -2.96
CA GLY A 54 28.61 -47.57 -2.88
C GLY A 54 30.07 -47.75 -3.31
N LYS A 55 30.77 -46.69 -3.76
CA LYS A 55 32.18 -46.81 -4.16
C LYS A 55 33.07 -46.11 -3.13
N GLY A 56 33.66 -46.89 -2.25
CA GLY A 56 34.63 -46.44 -1.26
C GLY A 56 35.75 -45.64 -1.91
N GLN A 57 36.02 -44.45 -1.38
CA GLN A 57 37.24 -43.71 -1.68
C GLN A 57 38.42 -44.45 -1.04
N GLU A 58 39.16 -45.21 -1.84
CA GLU A 58 40.51 -45.63 -1.48
C GLU A 58 41.50 -44.56 -1.98
N ALA A 59 41.99 -43.74 -1.05
CA ALA A 59 43.24 -43.01 -1.23
C ALA A 59 43.89 -42.85 0.14
N LYS A 60 45.00 -43.58 0.36
CA LYS A 60 45.90 -43.36 1.51
C LYS A 60 46.79 -42.15 1.20
N PRO A 61 46.81 -41.08 2.01
CA PRO A 61 47.86 -40.08 1.92
C PRO A 61 49.15 -40.61 2.54
N ASP A 62 50.24 -40.59 1.78
CA ASP A 62 51.60 -40.85 2.24
C ASP A 62 52.13 -39.60 2.97
N TYR A 63 52.34 -39.72 4.29
CA TYR A 63 52.99 -38.69 5.11
C TYR A 63 54.47 -39.02 5.28
N SER A 64 55.23 -38.86 4.21
CA SER A 64 56.70 -38.83 4.27
C SER A 64 57.17 -37.36 4.19
N PRO A 65 57.92 -36.84 5.17
CA PRO A 65 58.36 -35.45 5.17
C PRO A 65 59.44 -35.22 4.12
N SER A 66 59.10 -34.48 3.05
CA SER A 66 60.07 -33.97 2.09
C SER A 66 60.78 -32.74 2.67
N THR A 67 62.08 -32.89 2.91
CA THR A 67 63.05 -31.82 3.16
C THR A 67 62.95 -30.74 2.08
N ALA A 68 62.58 -29.51 2.47
CA ALA A 68 62.80 -28.31 1.69
C ALA A 68 63.24 -27.20 2.65
N GLU A 69 64.47 -26.70 2.45
CA GLU A 69 65.07 -25.62 3.22
C GLU A 69 64.37 -24.27 2.91
N PRO A 70 64.25 -23.36 3.89
CA PRO A 70 63.62 -22.07 3.68
C PRO A 70 64.60 -21.06 3.07
N GLU A 71 64.33 -20.60 1.85
CA GLU A 71 64.93 -19.37 1.32
C GLU A 71 64.13 -18.14 1.79
N THR A 72 64.82 -17.27 2.53
CA THR A 72 64.34 -15.96 2.98
C THR A 72 64.25 -15.00 1.79
N VAL A 73 63.03 -14.56 1.45
CA VAL A 73 62.81 -13.39 0.57
C VAL A 73 61.86 -12.44 1.26
N THR A 74 62.38 -11.28 1.67
CA THR A 74 61.64 -10.20 2.34
C THR A 74 60.81 -9.42 1.31
N PRO A 75 59.47 -9.28 1.45
CA PRO A 75 58.67 -8.38 0.64
C PRO A 75 58.71 -6.92 1.16
N PRO A 76 58.54 -5.90 0.31
CA PRO A 76 58.46 -4.49 0.72
C PRO A 76 57.21 -4.19 1.58
N PRO A 77 57.18 -3.08 2.35
CA PRO A 77 56.11 -2.82 3.31
C PRO A 77 54.74 -2.69 2.62
N ALA A 78 53.78 -3.48 3.10
CA ALA A 78 52.39 -3.39 2.69
C ALA A 78 51.81 -2.02 3.07
N ALA A 79 51.13 -1.40 2.11
CA ALA A 79 50.24 -0.28 2.37
C ALA A 79 49.16 -0.73 3.37
N GLU A 80 48.82 0.16 4.31
CA GLU A 80 47.76 -0.08 5.30
C GLU A 80 46.46 -0.49 4.59
N PRO A 81 45.84 -1.62 4.99
CA PRO A 81 44.53 -1.97 4.45
C PRO A 81 43.53 -0.91 4.90
N GLU A 82 42.83 -0.31 3.93
CA GLU A 82 41.63 0.48 4.17
C GLU A 82 40.71 -0.34 5.08
N LYS A 83 40.28 0.28 6.20
CA LYS A 83 39.25 -0.28 7.08
C LYS A 83 38.04 -0.65 6.23
N THR A 84 37.89 -1.93 5.94
CA THR A 84 36.64 -2.48 5.46
C THR A 84 35.66 -2.33 6.62
N GLU A 85 34.68 -1.43 6.50
CA GLU A 85 33.61 -1.33 7.47
C GLU A 85 32.94 -2.70 7.56
N GLU A 86 33.01 -3.32 8.74
CA GLU A 86 32.29 -4.57 9.01
C GLU A 86 30.80 -4.35 8.69
N PRO A 87 30.14 -5.30 8.02
CA PRO A 87 28.72 -5.18 7.72
C PRO A 87 27.97 -5.01 9.03
N LYS A 88 27.36 -3.82 9.23
CA LYS A 88 26.52 -3.54 10.39
C LYS A 88 25.39 -4.57 10.39
N THR A 89 25.49 -5.55 11.27
CA THR A 89 24.42 -6.52 11.49
C THR A 89 23.29 -5.77 12.18
N ILE A 90 22.21 -5.49 11.46
CA ILE A 90 21.02 -4.87 12.03
C ILE A 90 20.31 -5.96 12.82
N GLU A 91 20.34 -5.92 14.16
CA GLU A 91 19.48 -6.77 14.98
C GLU A 91 18.02 -6.34 14.74
N VAL A 92 17.26 -7.15 14.02
CA VAL A 92 15.85 -6.87 13.74
C VAL A 92 15.01 -7.35 14.92
N SER A 93 14.59 -6.40 15.77
CA SER A 93 13.50 -6.63 16.71
C SER A 93 12.19 -6.73 15.93
N GLU A 94 11.32 -7.67 16.29
CA GLU A 94 10.03 -7.85 15.61
C GLU A 94 8.85 -7.52 16.54
N ASP A 95 7.85 -6.83 16.01
CA ASP A 95 6.60 -6.55 16.69
C ASP A 95 5.62 -7.74 16.61
N LYS A 96 4.74 -7.85 17.61
CA LYS A 96 3.84 -9.00 17.75
C LYS A 96 2.67 -8.99 16.77
N VAL A 97 2.33 -7.84 16.20
CA VAL A 97 1.15 -7.64 15.34
C VAL A 97 1.57 -7.27 13.93
N VAL A 98 2.51 -6.34 13.79
CA VAL A 98 3.12 -5.97 12.51
C VAL A 98 4.42 -6.74 12.41
N THR A 99 4.58 -7.58 11.39
CA THR A 99 5.75 -8.46 11.25
C THR A 99 6.75 -7.91 10.25
N PHE A 100 7.95 -8.48 10.17
CA PHE A 100 8.93 -8.10 9.15
C PHE A 100 8.42 -8.33 7.72
N THR A 101 7.54 -9.32 7.52
CA THR A 101 6.88 -9.56 6.22
C THR A 101 6.08 -8.34 5.74
N PHE A 102 5.57 -7.49 6.64
CA PHE A 102 4.94 -6.23 6.23
C PHE A 102 5.93 -5.29 5.53
N VAL A 103 7.19 -5.26 5.99
CA VAL A 103 8.25 -4.43 5.42
C VAL A 103 8.62 -4.90 4.01
N GLU A 104 8.77 -6.21 3.84
CA GLU A 104 9.05 -6.85 2.55
C GLU A 104 7.91 -6.59 1.57
N SER A 105 6.67 -6.82 2.02
CA SER A 105 5.44 -6.57 1.27
C SER A 105 5.29 -5.09 0.86
N LEU A 106 5.72 -4.15 1.72
CA LEU A 106 5.68 -2.72 1.39
C LEU A 106 6.72 -2.33 0.33
N ALA A 107 7.94 -2.87 0.41
CA ALA A 107 8.95 -2.63 -0.61
C ALA A 107 8.49 -3.22 -1.96
N ASP A 108 7.98 -4.44 -1.93
CA ASP A 108 7.40 -5.13 -3.07
C ASP A 108 6.25 -4.33 -3.71
N PHE A 109 5.33 -3.82 -2.88
CA PHE A 109 4.22 -2.97 -3.33
C PHE A 109 4.69 -1.74 -4.10
N LEU A 110 5.74 -1.06 -3.61
CA LEU A 110 6.30 0.15 -4.22
C LEU A 110 7.01 -0.17 -5.54
N LEU A 111 7.83 -1.22 -5.56
CA LEU A 111 8.59 -1.63 -6.75
C LEU A 111 7.66 -2.07 -7.88
N HIS A 112 6.66 -2.90 -7.59
CA HIS A 112 5.66 -3.34 -8.57
C HIS A 112 4.83 -2.21 -9.19
N ARG A 113 4.77 -1.05 -8.52
CA ARG A 113 4.00 0.11 -8.99
C ARG A 113 4.87 1.20 -9.57
N PHE A 114 6.19 1.08 -9.49
CA PHE A 114 7.10 2.00 -10.12
C PHE A 114 7.19 1.71 -11.62
N GLN A 115 7.12 2.78 -12.41
CA GLN A 115 7.29 2.76 -13.85
C GLN A 115 8.52 3.61 -14.16
N PRO A 116 9.68 3.00 -14.48
CA PRO A 116 10.89 3.75 -14.81
C PRO A 116 10.66 4.72 -15.96
N ARG A 117 9.81 4.32 -16.91
CA ARG A 117 9.26 5.17 -17.96
C ARG A 117 7.76 4.92 -18.06
N GLY A 118 6.93 5.86 -17.64
CA GLY A 118 5.48 5.80 -17.78
C GLY A 118 5.00 6.11 -19.20
N PRO A 119 3.68 6.08 -19.45
CA PRO A 119 3.08 6.25 -20.79
C PRO A 119 3.37 7.60 -21.44
N ASN A 120 3.68 8.63 -20.65
CA ASN A 120 4.05 9.97 -21.12
C ASN A 120 5.57 10.12 -21.33
N GLY A 121 6.33 9.02 -21.28
CA GLY A 121 7.78 9.01 -21.40
C GLY A 121 8.53 9.46 -20.15
N LYS A 122 7.83 9.77 -19.04
CA LYS A 122 8.43 10.19 -17.76
C LYS A 122 8.26 9.12 -16.70
N PRO A 123 9.19 8.98 -15.76
CA PRO A 123 9.03 8.07 -14.63
C PRO A 123 7.75 8.37 -13.85
N ASP A 124 7.03 7.33 -13.43
CA ASP A 124 5.80 7.46 -12.65
C ASP A 124 5.67 6.33 -11.61
N SER A 125 4.69 6.46 -10.73
CA SER A 125 4.31 5.45 -9.76
C SER A 125 2.80 5.37 -9.66
N LEU A 126 2.28 4.15 -9.78
CA LEU A 126 0.87 3.83 -9.60
C LEU A 126 0.50 3.63 -8.12
N ALA A 127 1.43 3.88 -7.20
CA ALA A 127 1.16 3.89 -5.77
C ALA A 127 0.26 5.07 -5.40
N THR A 128 -0.91 4.75 -4.84
CA THR A 128 -1.90 5.69 -4.32
C THR A 128 -2.38 5.19 -2.96
N ALA A 129 -2.90 6.06 -2.11
CA ALA A 129 -3.50 5.67 -0.83
C ALA A 129 -4.65 4.67 -1.04
N VAL A 130 -5.38 4.79 -2.15
CA VAL A 130 -6.42 3.83 -2.55
C VAL A 130 -5.82 2.46 -2.83
N SER A 131 -4.76 2.39 -3.64
CA SER A 131 -4.15 1.10 -4.02
C SER A 131 -3.44 0.45 -2.82
N LEU A 132 -2.81 1.24 -1.96
CA LEU A 132 -2.18 0.78 -0.71
C LEU A 132 -3.22 0.22 0.27
N ASN A 133 -4.29 0.96 0.54
CA ASN A 133 -5.36 0.49 1.42
C ASN A 133 -6.09 -0.75 0.84
N ARG A 134 -6.18 -0.87 -0.50
CA ARG A 134 -6.74 -2.06 -1.13
C ARG A 134 -5.80 -3.26 -1.01
N TYR A 135 -4.50 -3.05 -1.12
CA TYR A 135 -3.49 -4.09 -1.04
C TYR A 135 -3.52 -4.76 0.35
N TYR A 136 -3.33 -3.98 1.42
CA TYR A 136 -3.37 -4.52 2.78
C TYR A 136 -4.78 -4.82 3.31
N GLY A 137 -5.81 -4.20 2.75
CA GLY A 137 -7.19 -4.38 3.22
C GLY A 137 -7.86 -5.69 2.81
N ARG A 138 -7.22 -6.51 1.96
CA ARG A 138 -7.76 -7.80 1.49
C ARG A 138 -7.23 -8.99 2.25
N GLU A 139 -5.90 -9.11 2.32
CA GLU A 139 -5.23 -10.33 2.81
C GLU A 139 -4.47 -10.08 4.11
N LEU A 140 -4.38 -8.82 4.56
CA LEU A 140 -3.62 -8.42 5.76
C LEU A 140 -2.21 -9.01 5.78
N ASP A 141 -1.59 -9.06 4.60
CA ASP A 141 -0.23 -9.56 4.44
C ASP A 141 0.73 -8.79 5.34
N GLY A 142 1.60 -9.54 6.03
CA GLY A 142 2.50 -9.00 7.05
C GLY A 142 1.88 -8.70 8.42
N PHE A 143 0.61 -9.02 8.67
CA PHE A 143 -0.01 -8.87 9.99
C PHE A 143 -0.31 -10.23 10.66
N ALA A 144 0.08 -10.38 11.91
CA ALA A 144 -0.19 -11.56 12.72
C ALA A 144 -1.62 -11.54 13.28
N VAL A 145 -2.61 -11.89 12.45
CA VAL A 145 -4.05 -11.88 12.80
C VAL A 145 -4.73 -13.22 12.51
N SER A 146 -5.77 -13.56 13.29
CA SER A 146 -6.55 -14.79 13.09
C SER A 146 -7.62 -14.63 12.00
N GLY A 147 -7.86 -15.72 11.25
CA GLY A 147 -8.42 -15.70 9.89
C GLY A 147 -9.94 -15.72 9.72
N ASP A 148 -10.74 -15.68 10.78
CA ASP A 148 -12.19 -15.90 10.63
C ASP A 148 -13.01 -14.61 10.37
N ASP A 149 -12.52 -13.44 10.81
CA ASP A 149 -13.17 -12.14 10.59
C ASP A 149 -12.16 -11.10 10.09
N ILE A 150 -12.09 -10.93 8.76
CA ILE A 150 -11.21 -9.94 8.12
C ILE A 150 -11.52 -8.50 8.57
N ASN A 151 -12.81 -8.17 8.81
CA ASN A 151 -13.17 -6.80 9.20
C ASN A 151 -12.76 -6.51 10.66
N GLY A 152 -12.98 -7.48 11.55
CA GLY A 152 -12.49 -7.45 12.93
C GLY A 152 -10.97 -7.37 12.99
N SER A 153 -10.26 -8.22 12.24
CA SER A 153 -8.79 -8.24 12.18
C SER A 153 -8.22 -6.92 11.66
N ARG A 154 -8.83 -6.34 10.62
CA ARG A 154 -8.47 -4.98 10.16
C ARG A 154 -8.62 -3.98 11.29
N LYS A 155 -9.78 -3.94 11.94
CA LYS A 155 -10.02 -2.99 13.03
C LYS A 155 -8.99 -3.15 14.14
N ALA A 156 -8.67 -4.37 14.55
CA ALA A 156 -7.69 -4.65 15.58
C ALA A 156 -6.28 -4.15 15.20
N VAL A 157 -5.80 -4.43 13.99
CA VAL A 157 -4.51 -3.94 13.49
C VAL A 157 -4.46 -2.42 13.51
N TYR A 158 -5.53 -1.76 13.06
CA TYR A 158 -5.56 -0.30 13.06
C TYR A 158 -5.67 0.31 14.46
N ASP A 159 -6.46 -0.27 15.35
CA ASP A 159 -6.57 0.21 16.72
C ASP A 159 -5.23 0.05 17.47
N TYR A 160 -4.50 -1.03 17.17
CA TYR A 160 -3.15 -1.28 17.64
C TYR A 160 -2.14 -0.26 17.09
N ALA A 161 -2.00 -0.17 15.76
CA ALA A 161 -0.93 0.58 15.11
C ALA A 161 -1.20 2.09 15.08
N PHE A 162 -2.45 2.51 14.92
CA PHE A 162 -2.81 3.92 14.67
C PHE A 162 -3.08 4.69 15.97
N ASN A 163 -2.03 4.82 16.77
CA ASN A 163 -1.91 5.75 17.89
C ASN A 163 -0.48 6.34 17.91
N PRO A 164 -0.26 7.52 18.52
CA PRO A 164 1.03 8.22 18.42
C PRO A 164 2.24 7.41 18.90
N ALA A 165 2.10 6.66 20.00
CA ALA A 165 3.22 5.90 20.57
C ALA A 165 3.58 4.72 19.67
N MET A 166 2.60 3.93 19.26
CA MET A 166 2.83 2.76 18.43
C MET A 166 3.30 3.12 17.02
N LEU A 167 2.81 4.23 16.44
CA LEU A 167 3.32 4.73 15.16
C LEU A 167 4.83 5.00 15.21
N LYS A 168 5.30 5.67 16.27
CA LYS A 168 6.74 5.94 16.47
C LYS A 168 7.52 4.65 16.68
N THR A 169 7.04 3.77 17.56
CA THR A 169 7.69 2.48 17.84
C THR A 169 7.84 1.62 16.58
N LEU A 170 6.76 1.43 15.81
CA LEU A 170 6.79 0.66 14.57
C LEU A 170 7.72 1.31 13.53
N TYR A 171 7.70 2.64 13.43
CA TYR A 171 8.58 3.35 12.52
C TYR A 171 10.05 3.17 12.89
N ASP A 172 10.42 3.36 14.16
CA ASP A 172 11.79 3.23 14.65
C ASP A 172 12.33 1.80 14.45
N ILE A 173 11.49 0.78 14.67
CA ILE A 173 11.84 -0.63 14.45
C ILE A 173 12.09 -0.90 12.96
N TYR A 174 11.20 -0.47 12.08
CA TYR A 174 11.16 -0.97 10.70
C TYR A 174 11.80 -0.06 9.66
N VAL A 175 11.87 1.26 9.87
CA VAL A 175 12.37 2.17 8.83
C VAL A 175 13.80 1.87 8.37
N PRO A 176 14.78 1.52 9.23
CA PRO A 176 16.13 1.25 8.76
C PRO A 176 16.19 0.02 7.84
N ALA A 177 15.53 -1.06 8.25
CA ALA A 177 15.49 -2.31 7.48
C ALA A 177 14.68 -2.15 6.19
N PHE A 178 13.57 -1.41 6.22
CA PHE A 178 12.79 -1.07 5.04
C PHE A 178 13.63 -0.34 3.98
N MET A 179 14.40 0.68 4.40
CA MET A 179 15.23 1.47 3.48
C MET A 179 16.30 0.61 2.81
N VAL A 180 16.96 -0.27 3.56
CA VAL A 180 17.96 -1.19 3.03
C VAL A 180 17.29 -2.18 2.07
N HIS A 181 16.22 -2.84 2.51
CA HIS A 181 15.53 -3.86 1.73
C HIS A 181 14.96 -3.32 0.42
N LEU A 182 14.35 -2.13 0.43
CA LEU A 182 13.82 -1.50 -0.79
C LEU A 182 14.91 -1.24 -1.83
N VAL A 183 16.05 -0.68 -1.42
CA VAL A 183 17.15 -0.36 -2.34
C VAL A 183 17.86 -1.62 -2.82
N ASP A 184 18.13 -2.56 -1.92
CA ASP A 184 18.78 -3.83 -2.25
C ASP A 184 17.94 -4.65 -3.22
N THR A 185 16.64 -4.80 -2.93
CA THR A 185 15.69 -5.51 -3.81
C THR A 185 15.60 -4.85 -5.18
N ALA A 186 15.59 -3.51 -5.24
CA ALA A 186 15.55 -2.78 -6.51
C ALA A 186 16.79 -3.02 -7.37
N ALA A 187 17.97 -3.07 -6.75
CA ALA A 187 19.26 -3.20 -7.43
C ALA A 187 19.58 -4.64 -7.83
N ASN A 188 19.15 -5.63 -7.03
CA ASN A 188 19.66 -7.00 -7.10
C ASN A 188 18.61 -8.04 -7.48
N THR A 189 17.31 -7.70 -7.49
CA THR A 189 16.24 -8.65 -7.85
C THR A 189 15.60 -8.30 -9.18
N GLU A 190 15.63 -9.23 -10.14
CA GLU A 190 14.92 -9.07 -11.41
C GLU A 190 13.41 -9.04 -11.19
N ARG A 191 12.74 -8.04 -11.78
CA ARG A 191 11.30 -7.82 -11.69
C ARG A 191 10.76 -7.36 -13.04
N GLU A 192 9.48 -7.62 -13.27
CA GLU A 192 8.78 -7.10 -14.44
C GLU A 192 8.42 -5.63 -14.21
N TYR A 193 8.97 -4.74 -15.03
CA TYR A 193 8.65 -3.31 -15.05
C TYR A 193 7.96 -2.92 -16.35
N MET A 194 7.04 -1.97 -16.26
CA MET A 194 6.48 -1.29 -17.44
C MET A 194 7.39 -0.13 -17.84
N VAL A 195 7.89 -0.15 -19.09
CA VAL A 195 8.83 0.84 -19.63
C VAL A 195 8.28 1.43 -20.95
N GLY A 196 7.39 2.41 -20.83
CA GLY A 196 6.52 2.85 -21.91
C GLY A 196 5.33 1.89 -22.03
N ASP A 197 5.13 1.34 -23.22
CA ASP A 197 4.08 0.34 -23.48
C ASP A 197 4.59 -1.11 -23.38
N ASP A 198 5.91 -1.29 -23.19
CA ASP A 198 6.57 -2.59 -23.12
C ASP A 198 6.80 -3.06 -21.69
N LYS A 199 6.89 -4.39 -21.53
CA LYS A 199 7.28 -5.07 -20.29
C LYS A 199 8.73 -5.53 -20.38
N GLU A 200 9.54 -5.17 -19.39
CA GLU A 200 10.94 -5.58 -19.29
C GLU A 200 11.15 -6.32 -17.96
N THR A 201 11.76 -7.51 -18.00
CA THR A 201 12.22 -8.21 -16.78
C THR A 201 13.69 -7.90 -16.58
N ARG A 202 14.01 -7.12 -15.55
CA ARG A 202 15.37 -6.70 -15.21
C ARG A 202 15.44 -6.12 -13.79
N THR A 203 16.63 -5.81 -13.32
CA THR A 203 16.83 -4.94 -12.15
C THR A 203 16.69 -3.46 -12.53
N LEU A 204 16.53 -2.59 -11.52
CA LEU A 204 16.59 -1.14 -11.74
C LEU A 204 18.04 -0.67 -11.76
N SER A 205 18.34 0.24 -12.69
CA SER A 205 19.61 0.96 -12.67
C SER A 205 19.68 1.92 -11.47
N THR A 206 20.88 2.31 -11.06
CA THR A 206 21.07 3.26 -9.97
C THR A 206 20.28 4.56 -10.19
N ASP A 207 20.27 5.10 -11.40
CA ASP A 207 19.53 6.33 -11.72
C ASP A 207 18.00 6.14 -11.62
N GLU A 208 17.49 4.98 -12.00
CA GLU A 208 16.07 4.65 -11.83
C GLU A 208 15.70 4.50 -10.35
N ILE A 209 16.58 3.92 -9.53
CA ILE A 209 16.39 3.85 -8.07
C ILE A 209 16.35 5.26 -7.46
N LYS A 210 17.28 6.14 -7.84
CA LYS A 210 17.28 7.56 -7.40
C LYS A 210 15.96 8.24 -7.76
N VAL A 211 15.48 8.02 -8.98
CA VAL A 211 14.22 8.58 -9.47
C VAL A 211 13.03 8.02 -8.69
N MET A 212 12.97 6.71 -8.47
CA MET A 212 11.93 6.05 -7.67
C MET A 212 11.86 6.63 -6.25
N LEU A 213 13.01 6.76 -5.59
CA LEU A 213 13.11 7.33 -4.24
C LEU A 213 12.61 8.78 -4.21
N ARG A 214 13.08 9.64 -5.13
CA ARG A 214 12.65 11.05 -5.21
C ARG A 214 11.18 11.21 -5.59
N LEU A 215 10.63 10.29 -6.38
CA LEU A 215 9.21 10.29 -6.76
C LEU A 215 8.34 9.92 -5.56
N ASN A 216 8.72 8.86 -4.83
CA ASN A 216 7.99 8.43 -3.63
C ASN A 216 8.13 9.44 -2.49
N ALA A 217 9.31 10.05 -2.28
CA ALA A 217 9.49 11.13 -1.30
C ALA A 217 8.47 12.25 -1.50
N ARG A 218 8.34 12.76 -2.73
CA ARG A 218 7.36 13.81 -3.07
C ARG A 218 5.91 13.39 -2.86
N ARG A 219 5.59 12.10 -3.03
CA ARG A 219 4.23 11.57 -2.79
C ARG A 219 3.94 11.43 -1.29
N ILE A 220 4.94 10.99 -0.53
CA ILE A 220 4.87 10.85 0.93
C ILE A 220 4.65 12.22 1.56
N GLU A 221 5.42 13.26 1.19
CA GLU A 221 5.24 14.62 1.71
C GLU A 221 3.87 15.20 1.42
N ARG A 222 3.37 15.04 0.19
CA ARG A 222 2.02 15.48 -0.17
C ARG A 222 0.94 14.81 0.67
N THR A 223 1.19 13.57 1.10
CA THR A 223 0.30 12.86 2.02
C THR A 223 0.46 13.39 3.44
N ALA A 224 1.69 13.69 3.87
CA ALA A 224 2.01 14.31 5.15
C ALA A 224 1.34 15.69 5.28
N GLU A 225 1.42 16.56 4.27
CA GLU A 225 0.73 17.86 4.22
C GLU A 225 -0.77 17.73 4.53
N VAL A 226 -1.42 16.73 3.92
CA VAL A 226 -2.84 16.45 4.12
C VAL A 226 -3.11 15.87 5.53
N PHE A 227 -2.20 15.06 6.07
CA PHE A 227 -2.34 14.49 7.41
C PHE A 227 -2.12 15.53 8.51
N HIS A 228 -1.15 16.44 8.35
CA HIS A 228 -0.99 17.64 9.18
C HIS A 228 -2.27 18.46 9.18
N ALA A 229 -2.85 18.73 8.01
CA ALA A 229 -4.11 19.46 7.92
C ALA A 229 -5.28 18.76 8.64
N PHE A 230 -5.35 17.42 8.65
CA PHE A 230 -6.35 16.73 9.47
C PHE A 230 -6.10 16.93 10.96
N ALA A 231 -4.85 16.84 11.41
CA ALA A 231 -4.48 17.03 12.82
C ALA A 231 -4.76 18.46 13.31
N ASP A 232 -4.47 19.46 12.46
CA ASP A 232 -4.55 20.88 12.79
C ASP A 232 -5.98 21.46 12.64
N ASP A 233 -6.75 20.97 11.68
CA ASP A 233 -8.10 21.44 11.38
C ASP A 233 -9.13 20.28 11.43
N PRO A 234 -9.71 20.01 12.63
CA PRO A 234 -10.76 19.02 12.78
C PRO A 234 -12.00 19.26 11.89
N ALA A 235 -12.21 20.50 11.43
CA ALA A 235 -13.35 20.81 10.56
C ALA A 235 -13.27 20.05 9.23
N ILE A 236 -12.08 19.72 8.72
CA ILE A 236 -11.90 18.96 7.49
C ILE A 236 -12.53 17.57 7.61
N VAL A 237 -12.31 16.93 8.76
CA VAL A 237 -12.88 15.62 9.08
C VAL A 237 -14.40 15.71 9.24
N GLU A 238 -14.91 16.79 9.84
CA GLU A 238 -16.34 17.05 9.93
C GLU A 238 -17.00 17.30 8.57
N MET A 239 -16.32 17.98 7.64
CA MET A 239 -16.78 18.16 6.26
C MET A 239 -16.95 16.80 5.56
N ALA A 240 -15.99 15.90 5.74
CA ALA A 240 -16.09 14.53 5.23
C ALA A 240 -17.28 13.78 5.87
N GLY A 241 -17.57 14.02 7.15
CA GLY A 241 -18.76 13.54 7.84
C GLY A 241 -20.07 14.11 7.27
N ARG A 242 -20.11 15.40 6.94
CA ARG A 242 -21.26 16.04 6.27
C ARG A 242 -21.53 15.38 4.92
N TYR A 243 -20.50 15.13 4.12
CA TYR A 243 -20.63 14.38 2.88
C TYR A 243 -21.23 12.98 3.11
N ARG A 244 -20.76 12.23 4.12
CA ARG A 244 -21.29 10.89 4.43
C ARG A 244 -22.77 10.91 4.79
N ARG A 245 -23.20 11.90 5.58
CA ARG A 245 -24.61 12.10 5.91
C ARG A 245 -25.44 12.46 4.66
N ALA A 246 -24.89 13.30 3.77
CA ALA A 246 -25.52 13.64 2.49
C ALA A 246 -25.64 12.41 1.57
N ALA A 247 -24.61 11.57 1.48
CA ALA A 247 -24.65 10.33 0.71
C ALA A 247 -25.76 9.37 1.20
N LYS A 248 -25.86 9.16 2.52
CA LYS A 248 -26.97 8.39 3.12
C LYS A 248 -28.34 9.03 2.88
N ALA A 249 -28.42 10.36 2.80
CA ALA A 249 -29.67 11.05 2.46
C ALA A 249 -30.08 10.79 1.00
N VAL A 250 -29.12 10.73 0.07
CA VAL A 250 -29.38 10.34 -1.33
C VAL A 250 -29.92 8.91 -1.41
N GLU A 251 -29.30 7.96 -0.71
CA GLU A 251 -29.76 6.56 -0.67
C GLU A 251 -31.20 6.46 -0.15
N ARG A 252 -31.51 7.13 0.96
CA ARG A 252 -32.87 7.17 1.52
C ARG A 252 -33.87 7.84 0.57
N ALA A 253 -33.52 8.97 -0.03
CA ALA A 253 -34.38 9.66 -0.97
C ALA A 253 -34.64 8.82 -2.24
N ASN A 254 -33.64 8.06 -2.69
CA ASN A 254 -33.79 7.14 -3.81
C ASN A 254 -34.75 5.99 -3.47
N GLY A 255 -34.63 5.40 -2.28
CA GLY A 255 -35.58 4.37 -1.81
C GLY A 255 -37.01 4.91 -1.69
N GLN A 256 -37.18 6.15 -1.21
CA GLN A 256 -38.48 6.83 -1.18
C GLN A 256 -39.06 7.05 -2.58
N LEU A 257 -38.24 7.46 -3.55
CA LEU A 257 -38.68 7.61 -4.94
C LEU A 257 -39.10 6.27 -5.55
N GLN A 258 -38.36 5.19 -5.32
CA GLN A 258 -38.74 3.86 -5.78
C GLN A 258 -40.09 3.41 -5.21
N THR A 259 -40.32 3.68 -3.93
CA THR A 259 -41.62 3.39 -3.27
C THR A 259 -42.75 4.24 -3.87
N ALA A 260 -42.53 5.54 -4.05
CA ALA A 260 -43.49 6.47 -4.65
C ALA A 260 -43.88 6.07 -6.09
N ILE A 261 -42.91 5.56 -6.86
CA ILE A 261 -43.15 5.02 -8.22
C ILE A 261 -44.01 3.76 -8.15
N ALA A 262 -43.69 2.82 -7.24
CA ALA A 262 -44.43 1.57 -7.10
C ALA A 262 -45.89 1.79 -6.67
N GLU A 263 -46.12 2.76 -5.78
CA GLU A 263 -47.45 3.10 -5.26
C GLU A 263 -48.24 4.08 -6.16
N GLY A 264 -47.59 4.67 -7.17
CA GLY A 264 -48.19 5.66 -8.07
C GLY A 264 -48.57 6.98 -7.38
N LYS A 265 -47.94 7.32 -6.25
CA LYS A 265 -48.27 8.49 -5.41
C LYS A 265 -47.03 9.32 -5.11
N ALA A 266 -47.20 10.64 -5.05
CA ALA A 266 -46.16 11.60 -4.64
C ALA A 266 -44.81 11.51 -5.39
N THR A 267 -44.78 10.95 -6.61
CA THR A 267 -43.56 10.75 -7.40
C THR A 267 -42.78 12.04 -7.69
N SER A 268 -43.48 13.14 -7.97
CA SER A 268 -42.83 14.43 -8.24
C SER A 268 -42.07 14.95 -7.02
N GLU A 269 -42.70 14.92 -5.84
CA GLU A 269 -42.08 15.38 -4.60
C GLU A 269 -40.89 14.50 -4.20
N ALA A 270 -41.03 13.18 -4.32
CA ALA A 270 -39.91 12.25 -4.06
C ALA A 270 -38.75 12.47 -5.05
N SER A 271 -39.05 12.77 -6.32
CA SER A 271 -38.04 13.10 -7.33
C SER A 271 -37.29 14.39 -6.98
N ASP A 272 -38.00 15.43 -6.55
CA ASP A 272 -37.38 16.69 -6.16
C ASP A 272 -36.54 16.56 -4.88
N ARG A 273 -36.98 15.77 -3.90
CA ARG A 273 -36.17 15.43 -2.71
C ARG A 273 -34.88 14.71 -3.10
N LEU A 274 -34.93 13.76 -4.03
CA LEU A 274 -33.73 13.08 -4.54
C LEU A 274 -32.77 14.07 -5.23
N LYS A 275 -33.29 14.95 -6.10
CA LYS A 275 -32.46 15.99 -6.76
C LYS A 275 -31.76 16.88 -5.74
N GLN A 276 -32.48 17.38 -4.73
CA GLN A 276 -31.90 18.23 -3.68
C GLN A 276 -30.84 17.48 -2.87
N ALA A 277 -31.08 16.21 -2.52
CA ALA A 277 -30.11 15.38 -1.82
C ALA A 277 -28.82 15.19 -2.65
N ILE A 278 -28.94 14.96 -3.96
CA ILE A 278 -27.79 14.84 -4.87
C ILE A 278 -27.00 16.14 -4.92
N LEU A 279 -27.68 17.27 -5.15
CA LEU A 279 -27.04 18.59 -5.20
C LEU A 279 -26.29 18.92 -3.90
N PHE A 280 -26.88 18.60 -2.74
CA PHE A 280 -26.25 18.82 -1.45
C PHE A 280 -25.02 17.91 -1.24
N ARG A 281 -25.08 16.64 -1.66
CA ARG A 281 -23.95 15.72 -1.62
C ARG A 281 -22.79 16.22 -2.49
N GLU A 282 -23.06 16.63 -3.72
CA GLU A 282 -22.01 17.13 -4.63
C GLU A 282 -21.40 18.44 -4.11
N ARG A 283 -22.20 19.35 -3.57
CA ARG A 283 -21.70 20.56 -2.91
C ARG A 283 -20.78 20.24 -1.73
N SER A 284 -21.18 19.29 -0.87
CA SER A 284 -20.37 18.88 0.29
C SER A 284 -19.04 18.25 -0.14
N ARG A 285 -19.03 17.48 -1.22
CA ARG A 285 -17.80 16.93 -1.82
C ARG A 285 -16.90 18.05 -2.34
N ALA A 286 -17.45 18.96 -3.14
CA ALA A 286 -16.71 20.07 -3.71
C ALA A 286 -16.10 20.96 -2.62
N GLU A 287 -16.86 21.28 -1.57
CA GLU A 287 -16.37 22.08 -0.43
C GLU A 287 -15.15 21.42 0.24
N THR A 288 -15.22 20.11 0.50
CA THR A 288 -14.12 19.34 1.11
C THR A 288 -12.87 19.36 0.24
N VAL A 289 -13.03 19.11 -1.06
CA VAL A 289 -11.92 19.10 -2.03
C VAL A 289 -11.32 20.49 -2.18
N THR A 290 -12.14 21.54 -2.30
CA THR A 290 -11.68 22.94 -2.40
C THR A 290 -10.87 23.35 -1.18
N HIS A 291 -11.28 22.93 0.03
CA HIS A 291 -10.52 23.21 1.25
C HIS A 291 -9.17 22.49 1.24
N LEU A 292 -9.16 21.20 0.94
CA LEU A 292 -7.92 20.39 0.88
C LEU A 292 -6.98 20.79 -0.28
N ARG A 293 -7.48 21.35 -1.38
CA ARG A 293 -6.61 21.89 -2.45
C ARG A 293 -5.79 23.09 -1.99
N LYS A 294 -6.23 23.82 -0.95
CA LYS A 294 -5.43 24.90 -0.36
C LYS A 294 -4.23 24.37 0.40
N VAL A 295 -4.33 23.14 0.92
CA VAL A 295 -3.26 22.41 1.62
C VAL A 295 -2.29 21.82 0.59
N CYS A 296 -2.79 20.97 -0.32
CA CYS A 296 -1.97 20.36 -1.36
C CYS A 296 -2.51 20.67 -2.76
N GLN A 297 -1.94 21.71 -3.39
CA GLN A 297 -2.35 22.16 -4.73
C GLN A 297 -1.98 21.16 -5.84
N ALA A 298 -0.95 20.34 -5.63
CA ALA A 298 -0.49 19.36 -6.61
C ALA A 298 -1.13 17.97 -6.44
N CYS A 299 -1.96 17.77 -5.41
CA CYS A 299 -2.62 16.49 -5.14
C CYS A 299 -3.85 16.29 -6.01
N PRO A 300 -4.08 15.10 -6.59
CA PRO A 300 -5.30 14.78 -7.32
C PRO A 300 -6.56 14.93 -6.43
N GLU A 301 -7.64 15.48 -6.97
CA GLU A 301 -8.90 15.66 -6.21
C GLU A 301 -9.48 14.35 -5.69
N SER A 302 -9.35 13.26 -6.47
CA SER A 302 -9.78 11.93 -6.06
C SER A 302 -9.03 11.44 -4.83
N GLU A 303 -7.73 11.73 -4.75
CA GLU A 303 -6.87 11.34 -3.63
C GLU A 303 -7.21 12.15 -2.38
N LEU A 304 -7.31 13.47 -2.50
CA LEU A 304 -7.71 14.36 -1.40
C LEU A 304 -9.07 13.96 -0.82
N PHE A 305 -10.03 13.72 -1.72
CA PHE A 305 -11.35 13.27 -1.30
C PHE A 305 -11.28 11.91 -0.61
N TYR A 306 -10.55 10.95 -1.17
CA TYR A 306 -10.37 9.63 -0.56
C TYR A 306 -9.76 9.72 0.85
N LEU A 307 -8.68 10.49 1.02
CA LEU A 307 -8.02 10.68 2.30
C LEU A 307 -8.94 11.32 3.34
N SER A 308 -9.75 12.32 2.95
CA SER A 308 -10.74 12.92 3.86
C SER A 308 -11.77 11.90 4.37
N GLN A 309 -12.22 11.03 3.46
CA GLN A 309 -13.18 9.98 3.77
C GLN A 309 -12.55 8.86 4.59
N TRP A 310 -11.25 8.62 4.41
CA TRP A 310 -10.46 7.69 5.22
C TRP A 310 -10.27 8.22 6.63
N ALA A 311 -9.86 9.48 6.77
CA ALA A 311 -9.68 10.15 8.05
C ALA A 311 -10.96 10.16 8.89
N TYR A 312 -12.09 10.57 8.30
CA TYR A 312 -13.38 10.54 8.98
C TYR A 312 -13.75 9.16 9.53
N ARG A 313 -13.46 8.07 8.83
CA ARG A 313 -13.73 6.72 9.35
C ARG A 313 -12.84 6.37 10.55
N ARG A 314 -11.63 6.90 10.62
CA ARG A 314 -10.62 6.60 11.66
C ARG A 314 -10.75 7.42 12.91
N THR A 315 -11.41 8.57 12.82
CA THR A 315 -11.68 9.43 13.97
C THR A 315 -13.01 9.11 14.65
N LEU A 316 -13.82 8.19 14.10
CA LEU A 316 -15.07 7.77 14.72
C LEU A 316 -14.82 7.21 16.12
N GLY A 317 -15.54 7.74 17.12
CA GLY A 317 -15.51 7.29 18.51
C GLY A 317 -14.46 7.95 19.38
N GLN A 318 -13.29 8.30 18.85
CA GLN A 318 -12.17 8.92 19.59
C GLN A 318 -11.49 10.02 18.75
N PRO A 319 -12.20 11.11 18.39
CA PRO A 319 -11.69 12.09 17.45
C PRO A 319 -10.39 12.74 17.94
N GLU A 320 -10.32 13.22 19.19
CA GLU A 320 -9.14 13.93 19.70
C GLU A 320 -7.86 13.08 19.70
N GLU A 321 -7.96 11.82 20.14
CA GLU A 321 -6.81 10.90 20.17
C GLU A 321 -6.35 10.53 18.75
N LYS A 322 -7.31 10.22 17.87
CA LYS A 322 -7.01 9.78 16.51
C LYS A 322 -6.49 10.93 15.64
N LEU A 323 -6.92 12.16 15.88
CA LEU A 323 -6.36 13.36 15.23
C LEU A 323 -4.89 13.60 15.61
N LYS A 324 -4.49 13.33 16.87
CA LYS A 324 -3.08 13.36 17.26
C LYS A 324 -2.25 12.30 16.53
N ALA A 325 -2.82 11.12 16.28
CA ALA A 325 -2.18 10.07 15.50
C ALA A 325 -1.92 10.51 14.04
N PHE A 326 -2.80 11.33 13.45
CA PHE A 326 -2.56 11.95 12.14
C PHE A 326 -1.34 12.85 12.13
N GLY A 327 -1.19 13.72 13.14
CA GLY A 327 -0.04 14.61 13.25
C GLY A 327 1.27 13.83 13.41
N THR A 328 1.27 12.81 14.28
CA THR A 328 2.44 11.92 14.42
C THR A 328 2.75 11.16 13.13
N ALA A 329 1.74 10.63 12.43
CA ALA A 329 1.95 9.95 11.16
C ALA A 329 2.53 10.90 10.10
N ALA A 330 2.10 12.17 10.09
CA ALA A 330 2.62 13.19 9.18
C ALA A 330 4.09 13.50 9.46
N ASP A 331 4.49 13.70 10.72
CA ASP A 331 5.90 13.89 11.11
C ASP A 331 6.80 12.73 10.65
N LEU A 332 6.32 11.49 10.82
CA LEU A 332 7.06 10.28 10.40
C LEU A 332 7.13 10.16 8.88
N MET A 333 6.08 10.58 8.16
CA MET A 333 6.09 10.65 6.70
C MET A 333 7.11 11.69 6.20
N ASP A 334 7.20 12.86 6.84
CA ASP A 334 8.18 13.89 6.50
C ASP A 334 9.62 13.36 6.69
N ASP A 335 9.89 12.67 7.81
CA ASP A 335 11.18 12.02 8.05
C ASP A 335 11.48 10.93 6.99
N LEU A 336 10.50 10.08 6.65
CA LEU A 336 10.66 9.05 5.63
C LEU A 336 10.99 9.65 4.25
N ALA A 337 10.30 10.72 3.88
CA ALA A 337 10.56 11.42 2.63
C ALA A 337 11.96 12.05 2.62
N ALA A 338 12.42 12.61 3.74
CA ALA A 338 13.78 13.12 3.89
C ALA A 338 14.81 11.99 3.72
N ARG A 339 14.60 10.82 4.34
CA ARG A 339 15.46 9.63 4.17
C ARG A 339 15.50 9.12 2.74
N PHE A 340 14.36 9.11 2.04
CA PHE A 340 14.32 8.73 0.62
C PHE A 340 15.18 9.65 -0.24
N ARG A 341 15.14 10.97 0.02
CA ARG A 341 16.01 11.92 -0.68
C ARG A 341 17.48 11.73 -0.36
N ALA A 342 17.82 11.69 0.93
CA ALA A 342 19.19 11.48 1.38
C ALA A 342 19.77 10.22 0.72
N LYS A 343 19.01 9.11 0.73
CA LYS A 343 19.43 7.87 0.09
C LYS A 343 19.60 8.02 -1.42
N ALA A 344 18.73 8.75 -2.11
CA ALA A 344 18.88 9.02 -3.53
C ALA A 344 20.11 9.88 -3.85
N ASP A 345 20.54 10.74 -2.93
CA ASP A 345 21.73 11.58 -3.10
C ASP A 345 23.03 10.82 -2.76
N GLU A 346 22.96 9.82 -1.87
CA GLU A 346 24.08 8.92 -1.52
C GLU A 346 24.42 7.89 -2.59
N LEU A 347 23.42 7.45 -3.37
CA LEU A 347 23.63 6.51 -4.47
C LEU A 347 24.56 7.17 -5.51
N LYS A 348 25.67 6.52 -5.85
CA LYS A 348 26.65 7.05 -6.82
C LYS A 348 26.23 6.70 -8.23
#